data_AF-A0A800KKL7-F1
#
_entry.id   AF-A0A800KKL7-F1
#
_cell.length_a   1.000
_cell.length_b   1.000
_cell.length_c   1.000
_cell.angle_alpha   90.00
_cell.angle_beta   90.00
_cell.angle_gamma   90.00
#
_symmetry.space_group_name_H-M   'P 1'
#
loop_
_entity.id
_entity.type
_entity.pdbx_description
1 polymer ?
#
loop_
_entity_poly.entity_id
_entity_poly.type
_entity_poly.pdbx_seq_one_letter_code
_entity_poly.pdbx_strand_id
1 'polypeptide(L)'
;MRSVAAPRDTTEQAENSDCGAALDWRRYLCGGGPAKVILRLAQGDPLGLRSVVGVRLARRSLLLDADWVHLRTMTRIALASRSYEGSPPFAHWLETQVDAAIEEVLDEEREFAGSSSSTQNPEGCSSHQPAVHRALGDPLGIDPDTSRRVCVALNGLPYQERHTFSSLVLSGEDLDQVAAELGSSASRVARRVRRVLDHLLAVAHKPPTKSQP
;
A
#
# COMPACT_ATOMS: atom_id res chain seq x y z
N MET A 1 19.21 -8.23 57.27
CA MET A 1 18.28 -7.08 57.25
C MET A 1 18.89 -5.93 56.46
N ARG A 2 18.65 -5.87 55.15
CA ARG A 2 18.70 -4.63 54.34
C ARG A 2 17.67 -4.80 53.23
N SER A 3 16.60 -4.03 53.35
CA SER A 3 15.45 -3.99 52.44
C SER A 3 15.85 -3.23 51.19
N VAL A 4 15.76 -3.87 50.02
CA VAL A 4 16.02 -3.24 48.72
C VAL A 4 14.66 -2.81 48.17
N ALA A 5 14.46 -1.49 48.12
CA ALA A 5 13.25 -0.86 47.62
C ALA A 5 13.15 -1.00 46.09
N ALA A 6 11.97 -1.39 45.62
CA ALA A 6 11.63 -1.46 44.20
C ALA A 6 11.47 -0.06 43.58
N PRO A 7 11.97 0.19 42.37
CA PRO A 7 11.58 1.37 41.60
C PRO A 7 10.18 1.16 41.01
N ARG A 8 9.28 2.10 41.31
CA ARG A 8 7.99 2.27 40.63
C ARG A 8 8.25 3.10 39.37
N ASP A 9 8.30 2.46 38.21
CA ASP A 9 8.34 3.19 36.95
C ASP A 9 6.97 3.80 36.68
N THR A 10 7.00 5.12 36.71
CA THR A 10 5.87 6.04 36.55
C THR A 10 6.08 6.68 35.19
N THR A 11 5.81 5.94 34.09
CA THR A 11 6.02 6.45 32.73
C THR A 11 5.06 5.82 31.73
N GLU A 12 3.76 5.92 31.99
CA GLU A 12 2.69 5.57 31.02
C GLU A 12 1.78 6.78 30.74
N GLN A 13 2.31 7.99 30.91
CA GLN A 13 1.62 9.26 30.67
C GLN A 13 2.54 10.26 29.97
N ALA A 14 2.71 10.06 28.66
CA ALA A 14 3.18 10.99 27.61
C ALA A 14 3.73 10.08 26.52
N GLU A 15 2.94 9.67 25.53
CA GLU A 15 3.11 10.20 24.17
C GLU A 15 1.85 9.91 23.33
N ASN A 16 0.67 10.33 23.83
CA ASN A 16 -0.40 10.74 22.92
C ASN A 16 -0.05 12.14 22.45
N SER A 17 0.93 12.23 21.56
CA SER A 17 1.31 13.47 20.90
C SER A 17 0.12 13.97 20.09
N ASP A 18 -0.49 14.99 20.68
CA ASP A 18 -1.43 15.98 20.18
C ASP A 18 -0.92 16.62 18.86
N CYS A 19 -0.97 15.85 17.77
CA CYS A 19 -0.46 16.23 16.45
C CYS A 19 -1.59 16.43 15.42
N GLY A 20 -2.77 16.85 15.89
CA GLY A 20 -3.91 17.10 15.03
C GLY A 20 -4.76 18.23 15.56
N ALA A 21 -4.50 19.45 15.10
CA ALA A 21 -5.56 20.45 15.03
C ALA A 21 -6.78 19.74 14.43
N ALA A 22 -7.87 19.62 15.21
CA ALA A 22 -9.02 18.79 14.86
C ALA A 22 -9.39 19.05 13.40
N LEU A 23 -9.05 18.09 12.52
CA LEU A 23 -9.17 18.28 11.08
C LEU A 23 -10.61 18.65 10.78
N ASP A 24 -10.84 19.88 10.31
CA ASP A 24 -12.17 20.36 9.94
C ASP A 24 -12.57 19.72 8.60
N TRP A 25 -12.82 18.42 8.65
CA TRP A 25 -13.20 17.62 7.50
C TRP A 25 -14.49 18.16 6.87
N ARG A 26 -15.36 18.81 7.65
CA ARG A 26 -16.60 19.42 7.14
C ARG A 26 -16.30 20.50 6.12
N ARG A 27 -15.27 21.33 6.34
CA ARG A 27 -14.84 22.35 5.37
C ARG A 27 -14.49 21.75 4.00
N TYR A 28 -13.89 20.57 3.99
CA TYR A 28 -13.43 19.93 2.75
C TYR A 28 -14.51 19.08 2.09
N LEU A 29 -15.31 18.36 2.88
CA LEU A 29 -16.30 17.40 2.42
C LEU A 29 -17.70 18.00 2.20
N CYS A 30 -18.08 19.05 2.92
CA CYS A 30 -19.43 19.64 2.81
C CYS A 30 -19.51 20.75 1.73
N GLY A 31 -20.73 21.03 1.26
CA GLY A 31 -21.02 22.21 0.42
C GLY A 31 -20.66 22.07 -1.07
N GLY A 32 -20.87 20.90 -1.67
CA GLY A 32 -20.72 20.66 -3.10
C GLY A 32 -20.97 19.20 -3.52
N GLY A 33 -20.96 18.95 -4.82
CA GLY A 33 -20.92 17.58 -5.37
C GLY A 33 -19.51 16.99 -5.39
N PRO A 34 -19.34 15.70 -5.76
CA PRO A 34 -18.06 14.99 -5.74
C PRO A 34 -16.92 15.72 -6.46
N ALA A 35 -17.18 16.32 -7.63
CA ALA A 35 -16.17 17.08 -8.37
C ALA A 35 -15.56 18.25 -7.57
N LYS A 36 -16.38 18.95 -6.76
CA LYS A 36 -15.91 20.05 -5.91
C LYS A 36 -15.08 19.53 -4.73
N VAL A 37 -15.44 18.37 -4.19
CA VAL A 37 -14.66 17.71 -3.13
C VAL A 37 -13.29 17.31 -3.68
N ILE A 38 -13.22 16.64 -4.83
CA ILE A 38 -11.95 16.27 -5.48
C ILE A 38 -11.07 17.50 -5.71
N LEU A 39 -11.64 18.60 -6.25
CA LEU A 39 -10.87 19.82 -6.50
C LEU A 39 -10.23 20.38 -5.23
N ARG A 40 -10.94 20.35 -4.09
CA ARG A 40 -10.39 20.79 -2.80
C ARG A 40 -9.29 19.85 -2.29
N LEU A 41 -9.47 18.54 -2.45
CA LEU A 41 -8.47 17.56 -2.02
C LEU A 41 -7.18 17.66 -2.85
N ALA A 42 -7.31 17.94 -4.15
CA ALA A 42 -6.19 18.05 -5.08
C ALA A 42 -5.29 19.28 -4.85
N GLN A 43 -5.72 20.28 -4.06
CA GLN A 43 -4.98 21.55 -3.88
C GLN A 43 -3.81 21.50 -2.88
N GLY A 44 -3.60 20.39 -2.17
CA GLY A 44 -2.49 20.30 -1.21
C GLY A 44 -2.61 19.23 -0.14
N ASP A 45 -3.42 18.19 -0.38
CA ASP A 45 -3.67 17.10 0.56
C ASP A 45 -4.13 17.54 1.97
N PRO A 46 -5.25 18.28 2.07
CA PRO A 46 -5.71 18.85 3.35
C PRO A 46 -6.11 17.81 4.40
N LEU A 47 -6.28 16.54 4.01
CA LEU A 47 -6.65 15.45 4.89
C LEU A 47 -5.45 14.53 5.22
N GLY A 48 -4.25 14.83 4.70
CA GLY A 48 -3.06 13.99 4.89
C GLY A 48 -3.18 12.60 4.25
N LEU A 49 -3.98 12.47 3.18
CA LEU A 49 -4.25 11.21 2.49
C LEU A 49 -2.97 10.51 2.04
N ARG A 50 -1.95 11.25 1.57
CA ARG A 50 -0.69 10.65 1.13
C ARG A 50 0.01 9.92 2.27
N SER A 51 0.02 10.54 3.46
CA SER A 51 0.59 9.93 4.67
C SER A 51 -0.21 8.68 5.07
N VAL A 52 -1.54 8.79 5.12
CA VAL A 52 -2.41 7.65 5.46
C VAL A 52 -2.20 6.50 4.48
N VAL A 53 -2.20 6.76 3.18
CA VAL A 53 -1.95 5.77 2.12
C VAL A 53 -0.58 5.11 2.33
N GLY A 54 0.48 5.89 2.51
CA GLY A 54 1.83 5.37 2.74
C GLY A 54 1.91 4.46 3.97
N VAL A 55 1.36 4.90 5.10
CA VAL A 55 1.30 4.09 6.33
C VAL A 55 0.52 2.80 6.12
N ARG A 56 -0.64 2.85 5.45
CA ARG A 56 -1.47 1.65 5.20
C ARG A 56 -0.76 0.67 4.26
N LEU A 57 -0.11 1.15 3.19
CA LEU A 57 0.65 0.29 2.27
C LEU A 57 1.84 -0.37 2.97
N ALA A 58 2.62 0.40 3.75
CA ALA A 58 3.75 -0.13 4.51
C ALA A 58 3.31 -1.19 5.54
N ARG A 59 2.26 -0.89 6.32
CA ARG A 59 1.72 -1.78 7.34
C ARG A 59 1.17 -3.09 6.78
N ARG A 60 0.73 -3.10 5.52
CA ARG A 60 0.25 -4.30 4.81
C ARG A 60 1.34 -4.97 3.96
N SER A 61 2.52 -4.36 3.87
CA SER A 61 3.66 -4.74 3.02
C SER A 61 3.22 -4.97 1.57
N LEU A 62 2.52 -3.98 1.00
CA LEU A 62 2.05 -4.00 -0.38
C LEU A 62 2.94 -3.14 -1.27
N LEU A 63 3.26 -3.66 -2.46
CA LEU A 63 3.94 -2.92 -3.52
C LEU A 63 2.93 -2.44 -4.54
N LEU A 64 2.46 -1.21 -4.35
CA LEU A 64 1.51 -0.53 -5.23
C LEU A 64 2.00 0.89 -5.54
N ASP A 65 1.51 1.44 -6.65
CA ASP A 65 1.68 2.87 -6.94
C ASP A 65 0.88 3.71 -5.93
N ALA A 66 1.59 4.37 -5.01
CA ALA A 66 0.97 5.15 -3.95
C ALA A 66 0.16 6.34 -4.49
N ASP A 67 0.56 6.93 -5.61
CA ASP A 67 -0.20 8.02 -6.22
C ASP A 67 -1.51 7.49 -6.80
N TRP A 68 -1.50 6.27 -7.36
CA TRP A 68 -2.72 5.67 -7.91
C TRP A 68 -3.73 5.30 -6.81
N VAL A 69 -3.25 4.72 -5.70
CA VAL A 69 -4.06 4.48 -4.50
C VAL A 69 -4.59 5.81 -3.92
N HIS A 70 -3.77 6.86 -3.91
CA HIS A 70 -4.19 8.18 -3.45
C HIS A 70 -5.28 8.80 -4.34
N LEU A 71 -5.14 8.77 -5.66
CA LEU A 71 -6.15 9.22 -6.63
C LEU A 71 -7.46 8.42 -6.46
N ARG A 72 -7.36 7.10 -6.26
CA ARG A 72 -8.52 6.26 -6.00
C ARG A 72 -9.22 6.62 -4.71
N THR A 73 -8.44 6.80 -3.65
CA THR A 73 -8.92 7.24 -2.33
C THR A 73 -9.68 8.57 -2.44
N MET A 74 -9.14 9.57 -3.15
CA MET A 74 -9.83 10.85 -3.34
C MET A 74 -11.18 10.69 -4.03
N THR A 75 -11.24 9.85 -5.06
CA THR A 75 -12.49 9.55 -5.78
C THR A 75 -13.52 8.91 -4.85
N ARG A 76 -13.09 7.92 -4.05
CA ARG A 76 -13.95 7.24 -3.08
C ARG A 76 -14.47 8.20 -1.99
N ILE A 77 -13.58 9.00 -1.40
CA ILE A 77 -13.96 10.03 -0.42
C ILE A 77 -14.96 11.01 -1.02
N ALA A 78 -14.74 11.47 -2.24
CA ALA A 78 -15.65 12.41 -2.88
C ALA A 78 -17.05 11.83 -3.10
N LEU A 79 -17.15 10.57 -3.51
CA LEU A 79 -18.44 9.87 -3.68
C LEU A 79 -19.12 9.59 -2.33
N ALA A 80 -18.36 9.13 -1.34
CA ALA A 80 -18.86 8.78 -0.01
C ALA A 80 -19.11 9.99 0.91
N SER A 81 -18.57 11.16 0.58
CA SER A 81 -18.68 12.38 1.40
C SER A 81 -20.11 12.79 1.70
N ARG A 82 -21.05 12.51 0.78
CA ARG A 82 -22.46 12.91 0.91
C ARG A 82 -23.22 12.13 1.98
N SER A 83 -22.80 10.91 2.26
CA SER A 83 -23.44 10.02 3.25
C SER A 83 -22.71 10.03 4.60
N TYR A 84 -21.60 10.75 4.71
CA TYR A 84 -20.82 10.76 5.95
C TYR A 84 -21.31 11.87 6.90
N GLU A 85 -21.89 11.46 8.03
CA GLU A 85 -22.52 12.35 9.00
C GLU A 85 -21.64 12.63 10.23
N GLY A 86 -20.40 12.16 10.23
CA GLY A 86 -19.49 12.24 11.39
C GLY A 86 -19.43 10.98 12.25
N SER A 87 -20.11 9.91 11.84
CA SER A 87 -20.02 8.58 12.44
C SER A 87 -19.73 7.53 11.36
N PRO A 88 -18.73 6.64 11.52
CA PRO A 88 -17.78 6.52 12.65
C PRO A 88 -16.83 7.74 12.75
N PRO A 89 -15.94 7.82 13.76
CA PRO A 89 -14.94 8.90 13.83
C PRO A 89 -14.16 9.07 12.53
N PHE A 90 -13.87 10.32 12.16
CA PHE A 90 -13.36 10.66 10.82
C PHE A 90 -12.10 9.90 10.42
N ALA A 91 -11.15 9.73 11.36
CA ALA A 91 -9.93 8.98 11.10
C ALA A 91 -10.23 7.52 10.71
N HIS A 92 -11.12 6.85 11.46
CA HIS A 92 -11.52 5.46 11.16
C HIS A 92 -12.29 5.36 9.83
N TRP A 93 -13.21 6.30 9.59
CA TRP A 93 -13.91 6.37 8.30
C TRP A 93 -12.93 6.55 7.14
N LEU A 94 -11.92 7.41 7.30
CA LEU A 94 -10.92 7.69 6.30
C LEU A 94 -10.05 6.46 6.01
N GLU A 95 -9.57 5.77 7.04
CA GLU A 95 -8.84 4.50 6.88
C GLU A 95 -9.67 3.47 6.11
N THR A 96 -10.98 3.38 6.38
CA THR A 96 -11.88 2.48 5.65
C THR A 96 -11.95 2.84 4.15
N GLN A 97 -11.92 4.13 3.80
CA GLN A 97 -11.90 4.54 2.39
C GLN A 97 -10.58 4.20 1.71
N VAL A 98 -9.45 4.35 2.41
CA VAL A 98 -8.12 3.99 1.91
C VAL A 98 -8.00 2.48 1.71
N ASP A 99 -8.47 1.68 2.68
CA ASP A 99 -8.44 0.22 2.56
C ASP A 99 -9.24 -0.27 1.35
N ALA A 100 -10.45 0.27 1.16
CA ALA A 100 -11.25 -0.06 0.01
C ALA A 100 -10.61 0.40 -1.31
N ALA A 101 -9.94 1.56 -1.33
CA ALA A 101 -9.17 2.01 -2.48
C ALA A 101 -7.99 1.06 -2.82
N ILE A 102 -7.32 0.53 -1.79
CA ILE A 102 -6.24 -0.45 -1.94
C ILE A 102 -6.77 -1.74 -2.56
N GLU A 103 -7.91 -2.26 -2.10
CA GLU A 103 -8.50 -3.47 -2.69
C GLU A 103 -8.87 -3.27 -4.15
N GLU A 104 -9.52 -2.15 -4.50
CA GLU A 104 -9.87 -1.84 -5.89
C GLU A 104 -8.63 -1.79 -6.80
N VAL A 105 -7.55 -1.14 -6.33
CA VAL A 105 -6.30 -1.07 -7.09
C VAL A 105 -5.66 -2.45 -7.21
N LEU A 106 -5.72 -3.30 -6.17
CA LEU A 106 -5.23 -4.68 -6.24
C LEU A 106 -6.00 -5.51 -7.25
N ASP A 107 -7.31 -5.37 -7.31
CA ASP A 107 -8.17 -6.08 -8.26
C ASP A 107 -7.88 -5.63 -9.69
N GLU A 108 -7.76 -4.32 -9.92
CA GLU A 108 -7.35 -3.79 -11.22
C GLU A 108 -5.97 -4.30 -11.65
N GLU A 109 -4.98 -4.26 -10.76
CA GLU A 109 -3.64 -4.80 -11.04
C GLU A 109 -3.67 -6.29 -11.45
N ARG A 110 -4.52 -7.11 -10.81
CA ARG A 110 -4.71 -8.52 -11.17
C ARG A 110 -5.38 -8.66 -12.54
N GLU A 111 -6.41 -7.87 -12.82
CA GLU A 111 -7.12 -7.88 -14.09
C GLU A 111 -6.19 -7.49 -15.24
N PHE A 112 -5.38 -6.45 -15.05
CA PHE A 112 -4.42 -6.02 -16.06
C PHE A 112 -3.27 -7.02 -16.26
N ALA A 113 -2.77 -7.65 -15.19
CA ALA A 113 -1.76 -8.69 -15.29
C ALA A 113 -2.29 -9.94 -16.02
N GLY A 114 -3.59 -10.23 -15.93
CA GLY A 114 -4.26 -11.29 -16.70
C GLY A 114 -4.51 -10.90 -18.17
N SER A 115 -4.86 -9.64 -18.41
CA SER A 115 -5.26 -9.11 -19.73
C SER A 115 -4.11 -8.78 -20.68
N SER A 116 -2.87 -9.21 -20.39
CA SER A 116 -1.67 -8.93 -21.19
C SER A 116 -1.69 -9.51 -22.63
N SER A 117 -2.83 -10.06 -23.10
CA SER A 117 -3.05 -10.44 -24.49
C SER A 117 -3.48 -9.24 -25.34
N SER A 118 -2.48 -8.49 -25.84
CA SER A 118 -2.42 -7.87 -27.17
C SER A 118 -3.62 -7.12 -27.76
N THR A 119 -4.63 -6.71 -26.98
CA THR A 119 -5.62 -5.77 -27.49
C THR A 119 -5.01 -4.39 -27.41
N GLN A 120 -4.23 -4.07 -28.46
CA GLN A 120 -4.02 -2.70 -28.88
C GLN A 120 -5.39 -2.05 -28.90
N ASN A 121 -5.70 -1.20 -27.93
CA ASN A 121 -6.85 -0.32 -28.05
C ASN A 121 -6.62 0.50 -29.33
N PRO A 122 -7.49 0.38 -30.35
CA PRO A 122 -7.32 1.06 -31.62
C PRO A 122 -7.58 2.58 -31.52
N GLU A 123 -7.89 3.10 -30.33
CA GLU A 123 -8.14 4.51 -30.09
C GLU A 123 -7.21 4.99 -28.97
N GLY A 124 -6.31 5.93 -29.31
CA GLY A 124 -5.14 6.39 -28.55
C GLY A 124 -5.37 7.03 -27.17
N CYS A 125 -6.32 6.55 -26.37
CA CYS A 125 -6.27 6.70 -24.93
C CYS A 125 -5.10 5.85 -24.43
N SER A 126 -3.97 6.49 -24.16
CA SER A 126 -2.80 5.87 -23.54
C SER A 126 -3.26 5.10 -22.32
N SER A 127 -3.25 3.76 -22.43
CA SER A 127 -3.27 2.85 -21.28
C SER A 127 -2.29 3.42 -20.26
N HIS A 128 -2.81 3.95 -19.16
CA HIS A 128 -2.01 4.64 -18.17
C HIS A 128 -1.28 3.57 -17.38
N GLN A 129 -0.21 3.01 -17.97
CA GLN A 129 0.70 2.12 -17.25
C GLN A 129 1.22 2.90 -16.04
N PRO A 130 1.01 2.39 -14.82
CA PRO A 130 1.47 3.06 -13.60
C PRO A 130 2.95 3.41 -13.72
N ALA A 131 3.30 4.67 -13.47
CA ALA A 131 4.66 5.16 -13.65
C ALA A 131 5.66 4.39 -12.79
N VAL A 132 5.21 3.82 -11.66
CA VAL A 132 6.02 3.03 -10.73
C VAL A 132 6.72 1.84 -11.41
N HIS A 133 6.07 1.12 -12.33
CA HIS A 133 6.66 -0.08 -12.93
C HIS A 133 7.80 0.25 -13.89
N ARG A 134 7.68 1.38 -14.60
CA ARG A 134 8.78 1.93 -15.41
C ARG A 134 9.90 2.46 -14.52
N ALA A 135 9.56 3.25 -13.49
CA ALA A 135 10.55 3.80 -12.58
C ALA A 135 11.37 2.72 -11.85
N LEU A 136 10.76 1.61 -11.47
CA LEU A 136 11.45 0.45 -10.88
C LEU A 136 12.19 -0.40 -11.92
N GLY A 137 11.61 -0.54 -13.11
CA GLY A 137 12.12 -1.44 -14.15
C GLY A 137 13.33 -0.89 -14.89
N ASP A 138 13.28 0.38 -15.30
CA ASP A 138 14.27 1.00 -16.19
C ASP A 138 15.71 0.92 -15.64
N PRO A 139 15.99 1.24 -14.35
CA PRO A 139 17.35 1.15 -13.81
C PRO A 139 17.89 -0.29 -13.73
N LEU A 140 17.00 -1.28 -13.69
CA LEU A 140 17.32 -2.69 -13.54
C LEU A 140 17.24 -3.45 -14.88
N GLY A 141 16.85 -2.79 -15.97
CA GLY A 141 16.56 -3.42 -17.26
C GLY A 141 15.41 -4.43 -17.18
N ILE A 142 14.50 -4.28 -16.21
CA ILE A 142 13.34 -5.14 -16.06
C ILE A 142 12.19 -4.56 -16.87
N ASP A 143 11.65 -5.36 -17.78
CA ASP A 143 10.46 -5.03 -18.54
C ASP A 143 9.29 -4.64 -17.60
N PRO A 144 8.60 -3.50 -17.83
CA PRO A 144 7.54 -3.02 -16.95
C PRO A 144 6.40 -4.03 -16.73
N ASP A 145 6.04 -4.80 -17.76
CA ASP A 145 5.00 -5.83 -17.61
C ASP A 145 5.48 -6.98 -16.72
N THR A 146 6.76 -7.34 -16.81
CA THR A 146 7.42 -8.31 -15.93
C THR A 146 7.47 -7.80 -14.49
N SER A 147 7.87 -6.54 -14.29
CA SER A 147 7.83 -5.86 -12.98
C SER A 147 6.42 -5.92 -12.38
N ARG A 148 5.40 -5.58 -13.18
CA ARG A 148 4.00 -5.62 -12.77
C ARG A 148 3.55 -7.02 -12.34
N ARG A 149 3.81 -8.05 -13.15
CA ARG A 149 3.46 -9.44 -12.80
C ARG A 149 4.10 -9.89 -11.48
N VAL A 150 5.35 -9.50 -11.25
CA VAL A 150 6.07 -9.79 -10.00
C VAL A 150 5.42 -9.05 -8.82
N CYS A 151 5.08 -7.76 -8.95
CA CYS A 151 4.36 -7.02 -7.91
C CYS A 151 3.00 -7.65 -7.59
N VAL A 152 2.22 -8.03 -8.60
CA VAL A 152 0.93 -8.71 -8.41
C VAL A 152 1.10 -10.05 -7.69
N ALA A 153 2.09 -10.86 -8.09
CA ALA A 153 2.39 -12.13 -7.45
C ALA A 153 2.79 -11.93 -5.97
N LEU A 154 3.68 -10.99 -5.68
CA LEU A 154 4.08 -10.66 -4.31
C LEU A 154 2.88 -10.21 -3.48
N ASN A 155 2.06 -9.28 -3.99
CA ASN A 155 0.90 -8.76 -3.29
C ASN A 155 -0.14 -9.85 -2.97
N GLY A 156 -0.20 -10.92 -3.78
CA GLY A 156 -1.04 -12.09 -3.54
C GLY A 156 -0.55 -13.06 -2.45
N LEU A 157 0.70 -12.97 -2.00
CA LEU A 157 1.25 -13.87 -0.98
C LEU A 157 0.68 -13.58 0.43
N PRO A 158 0.70 -14.54 1.38
CA PRO A 158 0.31 -14.28 2.76
C PRO A 158 1.11 -13.13 3.40
N TYR A 159 0.49 -12.40 4.34
CA TYR A 159 1.11 -11.23 5.01
C TYR A 159 2.52 -11.52 5.52
N GLN A 160 2.72 -12.64 6.22
CA GLN A 160 4.03 -13.00 6.77
C GLN A 160 5.12 -13.14 5.70
N GLU A 161 4.77 -13.58 4.49
CA GLU A 161 5.72 -13.72 3.39
C GLU A 161 6.05 -12.37 2.75
N ARG A 162 5.03 -11.54 2.53
CA ARG A 162 5.22 -10.16 2.04
C ARG A 162 6.04 -9.32 2.99
N HIS A 163 5.72 -9.36 4.28
CA HIS A 163 6.40 -8.59 5.31
C HIS A 163 7.87 -9.02 5.45
N THR A 164 8.15 -10.33 5.54
CA THR A 164 9.55 -10.83 5.56
C THR A 164 10.33 -10.40 4.32
N PHE A 165 9.71 -10.45 3.13
CA PHE A 165 10.35 -9.98 1.90
C PHE A 165 10.62 -8.48 1.94
N SER A 166 9.62 -7.67 2.31
CA SER A 166 9.75 -6.22 2.40
C SER A 166 10.86 -5.79 3.35
N SER A 167 10.87 -6.31 4.58
CA SER A 167 11.87 -5.97 5.60
C SER A 167 13.29 -6.30 5.13
N LEU A 168 13.54 -7.51 4.64
CA LEU A 168 14.90 -7.93 4.28
C LEU A 168 15.38 -7.37 2.95
N VAL A 169 14.51 -7.35 1.93
CA VAL A 169 14.93 -7.07 0.55
C VAL A 169 14.76 -5.59 0.21
N LEU A 170 13.70 -4.95 0.71
CA LEU A 170 13.38 -3.56 0.35
C LEU A 170 13.87 -2.57 1.40
N SER A 171 13.67 -2.88 2.68
CA SER A 171 14.16 -2.03 3.78
C SER A 171 15.62 -2.30 4.15
N GLY A 172 16.19 -3.43 3.73
CA GLY A 172 17.57 -3.81 4.05
C GLY A 172 17.80 -4.10 5.54
N GLU A 173 16.75 -4.51 6.25
CA GLU A 173 16.82 -4.85 7.67
C GLU A 173 17.65 -6.11 7.91
N ASP A 174 18.23 -6.22 9.11
CA ASP A 174 19.06 -7.37 9.48
C ASP A 174 18.22 -8.64 9.70
N LEU A 175 18.76 -9.79 9.30
CA LEU A 175 18.07 -11.07 9.38
C LEU A 175 17.75 -11.49 10.82
N ASP A 176 18.67 -11.28 11.76
CA ASP A 176 18.48 -11.65 13.15
C ASP A 176 17.46 -10.72 13.83
N GLN A 177 17.45 -9.44 13.45
CA GLN A 177 16.44 -8.47 13.90
C GLN A 177 15.03 -8.88 13.45
N VAL A 178 14.84 -9.16 12.15
CA VAL A 178 13.54 -9.59 11.61
C VAL A 178 13.11 -10.93 12.22
N ALA A 179 14.06 -11.83 12.49
CA ALA A 179 13.77 -13.10 13.16
C ALA A 179 13.28 -12.91 14.61
N ALA A 180 13.90 -12.01 15.36
CA ALA A 180 13.50 -11.66 16.71
C ALA A 180 12.09 -11.05 16.75
N GLU A 181 11.79 -10.09 15.86
CA GLU A 181 10.46 -9.47 15.76
C GLU A 181 9.36 -10.50 15.45
N LEU A 182 9.64 -11.44 14.54
CA LEU A 182 8.70 -12.48 14.14
C LEU A 182 8.62 -13.67 15.10
N GLY A 183 9.37 -13.65 16.23
CA GLY A 183 9.45 -14.78 17.16
C GLY A 183 9.86 -16.08 16.46
N SER A 184 10.75 -16.02 15.48
CA SER A 184 11.17 -17.12 14.63
C SER A 184 12.70 -17.25 14.59
N SER A 185 13.23 -18.38 14.12
CA SER A 185 14.68 -18.50 13.90
C SER A 185 15.11 -17.86 12.58
N ALA A 186 16.31 -17.28 12.54
CA ALA A 186 16.91 -16.70 11.32
C ALA A 186 16.87 -17.67 10.13
N SER A 187 17.19 -18.95 10.35
CA SER A 187 17.10 -20.00 9.32
C SER A 187 15.69 -20.18 8.75
N ARG A 188 14.63 -20.03 9.58
CA ARG A 188 13.24 -20.14 9.11
C ARG A 188 12.84 -18.91 8.29
N VAL A 189 13.26 -17.72 8.72
CA VAL A 189 13.06 -16.46 7.99
C VAL A 189 13.78 -16.48 6.64
N ALA A 190 15.05 -16.90 6.61
CA ALA A 190 15.83 -17.04 5.38
C ALA A 190 15.20 -18.04 4.39
N ARG A 191 14.73 -19.19 4.87
CA ARG A 191 13.98 -20.15 4.02
C ARG A 191 12.68 -19.56 3.49
N ARG A 192 11.98 -18.76 4.29
CA ARG A 192 10.75 -18.08 3.87
C ARG A 192 11.05 -17.09 2.74
N VAL A 193 12.00 -16.17 2.92
CA VAL A 193 12.33 -15.19 1.88
C VAL A 193 12.84 -15.84 0.60
N ARG A 194 13.62 -16.93 0.71
CA ARG A 194 14.06 -17.71 -0.45
C ARG A 194 12.89 -18.29 -1.24
N ARG A 195 11.88 -18.87 -0.57
CA ARG A 195 10.67 -19.39 -1.26
C ARG A 195 9.90 -18.27 -1.98
N VAL A 196 9.83 -17.08 -1.37
CA VAL A 196 9.24 -15.91 -2.02
C VAL A 196 10.02 -15.55 -3.27
N LEU A 197 11.34 -15.43 -3.18
CA LEU A 197 12.21 -15.14 -4.33
C LEU A 197 12.07 -16.19 -5.45
N ASP A 198 12.11 -17.48 -5.10
CA ASP A 198 11.94 -18.57 -6.07
C ASP A 198 10.57 -18.47 -6.78
N HIS A 199 9.50 -18.12 -6.05
CA HIS A 199 8.18 -17.88 -6.61
C HIS A 199 8.15 -16.67 -7.56
N LEU A 200 8.70 -15.54 -7.14
CA LEU A 200 8.73 -14.32 -7.96
C LEU A 200 9.59 -14.50 -9.22
N LEU A 201 10.72 -15.20 -9.12
CA LEU A 201 11.56 -15.55 -10.26
C LEU A 201 10.81 -16.46 -11.24
N ALA A 202 10.05 -17.45 -10.75
CA ALA A 202 9.23 -18.29 -11.62
C ALA A 202 8.16 -17.48 -12.38
N VAL A 203 7.56 -16.48 -11.73
CA VAL A 203 6.61 -15.55 -12.37
C VAL A 203 7.31 -14.66 -13.41
N ALA A 204 8.50 -14.15 -13.09
CA ALA A 204 9.27 -13.30 -13.99
C ALA A 204 9.69 -14.02 -15.28
N HIS A 205 10.11 -15.29 -15.18
CA HIS A 205 10.56 -16.10 -16.32
C HIS A 205 9.41 -16.69 -17.14
N LYS A 206 8.17 -16.66 -16.64
CA LYS A 206 7.02 -17.17 -17.39
C LYS A 206 6.77 -16.26 -18.60
N PRO A 207 6.91 -16.76 -19.85
CA PRO A 207 6.63 -15.95 -21.02
C PRO A 207 5.14 -15.54 -21.00
N PRO A 208 4.80 -14.34 -21.50
CA PRO A 208 3.40 -13.94 -21.62
C PRO A 208 2.70 -14.98 -22.49
N THR A 209 1.65 -15.61 -21.95
CA THR A 209 0.84 -16.57 -22.69
C THR A 209 0.22 -15.82 -23.86
N LYS A 210 0.72 -16.07 -25.07
CA LYS A 210 0.12 -15.57 -26.30
C LYS A 210 -1.25 -16.24 -26.42
N SER A 211 -2.32 -15.51 -26.13
CA SER A 211 -3.67 -15.96 -26.47
C SER A 211 -3.70 -16.18 -27.97
N GLN A 212 -3.91 -17.43 -28.40
CA GLN A 212 -4.15 -17.73 -29.82
C GLN A 212 -5.44 -17.01 -30.25
N PRO A 213 -5.44 -16.39 -31.44
CA PRO A 213 -6.55 -15.59 -31.95
C PRO A 213 -7.82 -16.42 -32.19
#